data_AF-A0AAE9L2Y8-F1
#
_entry.id   AF-A0AAE9L2Y8-F1
#
_cell.length_a   1.000
_cell.length_b   1.000
_cell.length_c   1.000
_cell.angle_alpha   90.00
_cell.angle_beta   90.00
_cell.angle_gamma   90.00
#
_symmetry.space_group_name_H-M   'P 1'
#
loop_
_entity.id
_entity.type
_entity.pdbx_description
1 polymer ?
#
loop_
_entity_poly.entity_id
_entity_poly.type
_entity_poly.pdbx_seq_one_letter_code
_entity_poly.pdbx_strand_id
1 'polypeptide(L)'
;MRAIIIDSQPLVRIGILRMLEHLPDIGPIRSTDPESIGTLPVTDERVLVVYGMSSETTDNWGLLRRLHRRMPQARILLLSDNVWLHVPSSLQVCGVVEQAPKSASIERLEAAIQHLLGSAGALPQPAPRSDAWQPLHLPQALLAPAAR
;
A
#
# COMPACT_ATOMS: atom_id res chain seq x y z
N MET A 1 5.10 -0.06 -18.12
CA MET A 1 4.15 0.24 -17.01
C MET A 1 4.66 1.43 -16.21
N ARG A 2 3.85 2.43 -15.82
CA ARG A 2 4.36 3.55 -15.01
C ARG A 2 4.61 3.14 -13.55
N ALA A 3 5.51 3.84 -12.88
CA ALA A 3 5.85 3.59 -11.49
C ALA A 3 5.69 4.82 -10.60
N ILE A 4 5.33 4.61 -9.33
CA ILE A 4 5.26 5.64 -8.31
C ILE A 4 6.05 5.18 -7.09
N ILE A 5 6.92 6.05 -6.59
CA ILE A 5 7.69 5.85 -5.36
C ILE A 5 7.09 6.74 -4.28
N ILE A 6 6.73 6.13 -3.16
CA ILE A 6 6.13 6.80 -2.01
C ILE A 6 6.92 6.39 -0.78
N ASP A 7 7.71 7.30 -0.22
CA ASP A 7 8.44 7.08 1.03
C ASP A 7 8.66 8.44 1.69
N SER A 8 8.71 8.54 3.01
CA SER A 8 9.02 9.79 3.72
C SER A 8 10.51 10.15 3.68
N GLN A 9 11.39 9.19 3.39
CA GLN A 9 12.83 9.35 3.40
C GLN A 9 13.36 9.66 1.99
N PRO A 10 13.90 10.87 1.73
CA PRO A 10 14.35 11.26 0.39
C PRO A 10 15.44 10.35 -0.19
N LEU A 11 16.37 9.87 0.64
CA LEU A 11 17.44 8.98 0.20
C LEU A 11 16.91 7.62 -0.28
N VAL A 12 15.90 7.07 0.41
CA VAL A 12 15.23 5.83 -0.01
C VAL A 12 14.57 6.04 -1.37
N ARG A 13 13.85 7.16 -1.54
CA ARG A 13 13.23 7.48 -2.84
C ARG A 13 14.24 7.61 -3.97
N ILE A 14 15.39 8.25 -3.71
CA ILE A 14 16.46 8.38 -4.71
C ILE A 14 17.05 7.01 -5.06
N GLY A 15 17.35 6.16 -4.07
CA GLY A 15 17.87 4.82 -4.31
C GLY A 15 16.93 3.96 -5.16
N ILE A 16 15.64 3.96 -4.82
CA ILE A 16 14.60 3.24 -5.59
C ILE A 16 14.45 3.83 -6.99
N LEU A 17 14.47 5.15 -7.13
CA LEU A 17 14.40 5.82 -8.43
C LEU A 17 15.54 5.34 -9.33
N ARG A 18 16.78 5.41 -8.82
CA ARG A 18 17.95 4.94 -9.55
C ARG A 18 17.83 3.48 -9.96
N MET A 19 17.39 2.60 -9.07
CA MET A 19 17.17 1.19 -9.40
C MET A 19 16.12 1.03 -10.51
N LEU A 20 14.95 1.67 -10.37
CA LEU A 20 13.85 1.57 -11.34
C LEU A 20 14.22 2.13 -12.72
N GLU A 21 15.06 3.16 -12.81
CA GLU A 21 15.55 3.73 -14.07
C GLU A 21 16.35 2.71 -14.92
N HIS A 22 16.92 1.66 -14.30
CA HIS A 22 17.70 0.63 -14.99
C HIS A 22 16.88 -0.62 -15.33
N LEU A 23 15.63 -0.71 -14.88
CA LEU A 23 14.79 -1.87 -15.16
C LEU A 23 14.06 -1.73 -16.50
N PRO A 24 14.11 -2.76 -17.37
CA PRO A 24 13.28 -2.79 -18.57
C PRO A 24 11.78 -2.79 -18.17
N ASP A 25 10.93 -2.30 -19.08
CA ASP A 25 9.46 -2.27 -18.93
C ASP A 25 8.88 -1.30 -17.88
N ILE A 26 9.73 -0.58 -17.15
CA ILE A 26 9.34 0.57 -16.32
C ILE A 26 9.31 1.82 -17.19
N GLY A 27 8.13 2.43 -17.28
CA GLY A 27 7.90 3.69 -17.98
C GLY A 27 8.16 4.89 -17.06
N PRO A 28 7.40 5.99 -17.20
CA PRO A 28 7.57 7.17 -16.36
C PRO A 28 7.51 6.86 -14.87
N ILE A 29 8.45 7.42 -14.10
CA ILE A 29 8.56 7.24 -12.66
C ILE A 29 8.23 8.56 -11.97
N ARG A 30 7.31 8.54 -11.00
CA ARG A 30 7.01 9.69 -10.13
C ARG A 30 7.44 9.39 -8.70
N SER A 31 8.09 10.35 -8.05
CA SER A 31 8.48 10.29 -6.64
C SER A 31 7.65 11.28 -5.82
N THR A 32 7.15 10.87 -4.65
CA THR A 32 6.33 11.75 -3.80
C THR A 32 6.40 11.35 -2.32
N ASP A 33 6.09 12.29 -1.42
CA ASP A 33 5.95 12.01 0.01
C ASP A 33 4.60 11.34 0.32
N PRO A 34 4.47 10.55 1.41
CA PRO A 34 3.24 9.85 1.74
C PRO A 34 2.04 10.79 1.95
N GLU A 35 2.27 11.96 2.55
CA GLU A 35 1.23 12.99 2.75
C GLU A 35 0.64 13.52 1.44
N SER A 36 1.37 13.39 0.33
CA SER A 36 0.94 13.84 -0.99
C SER A 36 0.06 12.83 -1.71
N ILE A 37 -0.21 11.63 -1.15
CA ILE A 37 -1.08 10.62 -1.77
C ILE A 37 -2.44 11.19 -2.19
N GLY A 38 -3.01 12.08 -1.38
CA GLY A 38 -4.31 12.73 -1.66
C GLY A 38 -4.34 13.57 -2.94
N THR A 39 -3.17 13.92 -3.48
CA THR A 39 -3.04 14.77 -4.69
C THR A 39 -2.73 13.97 -5.96
N LEU A 40 -2.40 12.67 -5.86
CA LEU A 40 -2.08 11.82 -7.02
C LEU A 40 -3.28 11.71 -7.97
N PRO A 41 -3.18 11.69 -9.30
CA PRO A 41 -4.36 11.50 -10.14
C PRO A 41 -5.09 10.18 -9.84
N VAL A 42 -6.43 10.17 -9.95
CA VAL A 42 -7.23 8.94 -9.91
C VAL A 42 -7.08 8.22 -11.25
N THR A 43 -6.95 6.89 -11.22
CA THR A 43 -6.66 6.10 -12.43
C THR A 43 -7.00 4.63 -12.24
N ASP A 44 -7.55 4.01 -13.27
CA ASP A 44 -7.80 2.56 -13.30
C ASP A 44 -6.69 1.79 -14.04
N GLU A 45 -5.64 2.48 -14.47
CA GLU A 45 -4.48 1.85 -15.09
C GLU A 45 -3.69 1.02 -14.07
N ARG A 46 -3.04 -0.04 -14.55
CA ARG A 46 -2.08 -0.79 -13.75
C ARG A 46 -0.85 0.09 -13.48
N VAL A 47 -0.52 0.27 -12.20
CA VAL A 47 0.60 1.10 -11.73
C VAL A 47 1.48 0.29 -10.79
N LEU A 48 2.80 0.30 -11.00
CA LEU A 48 3.75 -0.17 -9.97
C LEU A 48 3.83 0.88 -8.88
N VAL A 49 3.65 0.49 -7.62
CA VAL A 49 3.92 1.38 -6.50
C VAL A 49 4.95 0.75 -5.59
N VAL A 50 6.01 1.49 -5.29
CA VAL A 50 6.92 1.16 -4.19
C VAL A 50 6.54 2.05 -3.02
N TYR A 51 5.91 1.47 -1.99
CA TYR A 51 5.44 2.18 -0.81
C TYR A 51 6.31 1.82 0.38
N GLY A 52 7.06 2.78 0.90
CA GLY A 52 7.84 2.62 2.11
C GLY A 52 7.08 3.09 3.34
N MET A 53 6.91 2.19 4.31
CA MET A 53 6.34 2.54 5.60
C MET A 53 7.26 3.51 6.32
N SER A 54 6.67 4.56 6.87
CA SER A 54 7.36 5.51 7.73
C SER A 54 7.18 5.11 9.19
N SER A 55 8.27 5.09 9.96
CA SER A 55 8.21 4.96 11.43
C SER A 55 7.49 6.13 12.08
N GLU A 56 7.60 7.32 11.47
CA GLU A 56 7.03 8.57 11.97
C GLU A 56 5.55 8.71 11.67
N THR A 57 5.00 7.87 10.79
CA THR A 57 3.59 7.94 10.39
C THR A 57 2.77 6.94 11.18
N THR A 58 1.84 7.46 11.99
CA THR A 58 0.95 6.65 12.84
C THR A 58 -0.13 5.89 12.06
N ASP A 59 -0.42 6.26 10.80
CA ASP A 59 -1.47 5.64 9.97
C ASP A 59 -1.01 5.25 8.55
N ASN A 60 0.06 4.47 8.44
CA ASN A 60 0.50 3.88 7.17
C ASN A 60 -0.62 3.07 6.47
N TRP A 61 -1.47 2.39 7.25
CA TRP A 61 -2.57 1.60 6.70
C TRP A 61 -3.68 2.44 6.09
N GLY A 62 -4.02 3.58 6.70
CA GLY A 62 -4.96 4.55 6.12
C GLY A 62 -4.42 5.21 4.86
N LEU A 63 -3.10 5.43 4.78
CA LEU A 63 -2.46 5.87 3.55
C LEU A 63 -2.59 4.83 2.42
N LEU A 64 -2.37 3.54 2.71
CA LEU A 64 -2.58 2.48 1.72
C LEU A 64 -4.04 2.37 1.27
N ARG A 65 -5.02 2.51 2.18
CA ARG A 65 -6.44 2.59 1.81
C ARG A 65 -6.75 3.83 0.97
N ARG A 66 -6.13 4.97 1.25
CA ARG A 66 -6.23 6.18 0.42
C ARG A 66 -5.67 5.95 -0.97
N LEU A 67 -4.49 5.33 -1.07
CA LEU A 67 -3.85 4.99 -2.33
C LEU A 67 -4.72 4.04 -3.16
N HIS A 68 -5.23 2.96 -2.55
CA HIS A 68 -6.09 2.00 -3.22
C HIS A 68 -7.36 2.65 -3.81
N ARG A 69 -7.99 3.59 -3.10
CA ARG A 69 -9.14 4.34 -3.64
C ARG A 69 -8.82 5.18 -4.87
N ARG A 70 -7.57 5.63 -5.02
CA ARG A 70 -7.14 6.44 -6.18
C ARG A 70 -6.62 5.58 -7.32
N MET A 71 -6.04 4.43 -6.98
CA MET A 71 -5.37 3.51 -7.90
C MET A 71 -5.75 2.07 -7.54
N PRO A 72 -6.99 1.62 -7.82
CA PRO A 72 -7.47 0.30 -7.42
C PRO A 72 -6.67 -0.85 -8.07
N GLN A 73 -6.04 -0.60 -9.23
CA GLN A 73 -5.18 -1.55 -9.94
C GLN A 73 -3.68 -1.40 -9.59
N ALA A 74 -3.35 -0.68 -8.51
CA ALA A 74 -1.98 -0.55 -8.05
C ALA A 74 -1.41 -1.90 -7.57
N ARG A 75 -0.18 -2.16 -7.97
CA ARG A 75 0.60 -3.35 -7.63
C ARG A 75 1.73 -2.89 -6.73
N ILE A 76 1.59 -3.16 -5.43
CA ILE A 76 2.38 -2.50 -4.40
C ILE A 76 3.47 -3.45 -3.90
N LEU A 77 4.71 -2.99 -4.00
CA LEU A 77 5.84 -3.46 -3.19
C LEU A 77 5.87 -2.63 -1.90
N LEU A 78 5.63 -3.28 -0.77
CA LEU A 78 5.67 -2.65 0.54
C LEU A 78 7.07 -2.77 1.15
N LEU A 79 7.70 -1.64 1.45
CA LEU A 79 9.00 -1.61 2.12
C LEU A 79 8.83 -1.27 3.61
N SER A 80 9.35 -2.12 4.50
CA SER A 80 9.24 -1.91 5.95
C SER A 80 10.37 -2.60 6.71
N ASP A 81 11.06 -1.86 7.56
CA ASP A 81 12.11 -2.42 8.45
C ASP A 81 11.52 -3.11 9.69
N ASN A 82 10.19 -3.10 9.85
CA ASN A 82 9.53 -3.82 10.93
C ASN A 82 9.45 -5.32 10.59
N VAL A 83 10.30 -6.11 11.23
CA VAL A 83 10.41 -7.57 11.04
C VAL A 83 9.10 -8.31 11.41
N TRP A 84 8.25 -7.69 12.24
CA TRP A 84 6.98 -8.27 12.71
C TRP A 84 5.77 -7.76 11.93
N LEU A 85 5.99 -7.14 10.77
CA LEU A 85 4.91 -6.57 9.98
C LEU A 85 4.02 -7.66 9.35
N HIS A 86 3.03 -8.11 10.11
CA HIS A 86 1.95 -8.90 9.54
C HIS A 86 1.01 -7.95 8.82
N VAL A 87 1.08 -7.89 7.48
CA VAL A 87 0.07 -7.15 6.71
C VAL A 87 -1.30 -7.74 7.02
N PRO A 88 -2.24 -6.95 7.58
CA PRO A 88 -3.59 -7.43 7.85
C PRO A 88 -4.21 -7.97 6.56
N SER A 89 -4.90 -9.10 6.62
CA SER A 89 -5.55 -9.73 5.46
C SER A 89 -6.49 -8.75 4.75
N SER A 90 -7.10 -7.84 5.51
CA SER A 90 -7.94 -6.74 5.03
C SER A 90 -7.22 -5.70 4.16
N LEU A 91 -5.90 -5.76 4.03
CA LEU A 91 -5.08 -4.88 3.19
C LEU A 91 -4.48 -5.59 1.99
N GLN A 92 -4.65 -6.91 1.86
CA GLN A 92 -4.35 -7.62 0.61
C GLN A 92 -5.22 -7.08 -0.54
N VAL A 93 -6.47 -6.69 -0.23
CA VAL A 93 -7.36 -6.01 -1.19
C VAL A 93 -6.85 -4.62 -1.59
N CYS A 94 -5.92 -4.02 -0.84
CA CYS A 94 -5.34 -2.71 -1.17
C CYS A 94 -4.19 -2.79 -2.19
N GLY A 95 -3.90 -3.97 -2.76
CA GLY A 95 -2.93 -4.12 -3.84
C GLY A 95 -1.50 -4.45 -3.39
N VAL A 96 -1.27 -4.74 -2.11
CA VAL A 96 0.03 -5.23 -1.61
C VAL A 96 0.25 -6.66 -2.10
N VAL A 97 1.26 -6.84 -2.97
CA VAL A 97 1.60 -8.13 -3.56
C VAL A 97 2.89 -8.68 -2.95
N GLU A 98 3.88 -7.81 -2.74
CA GLU A 98 5.20 -8.17 -2.26
C GLU A 98 5.63 -7.28 -1.10
N GLN A 99 6.53 -7.81 -0.27
CA GLN A 99 7.05 -7.11 0.90
C GLN A 99 8.56 -7.33 1.03
N ALA A 100 9.28 -6.28 1.43
CA ALA A 100 10.71 -6.35 1.68
C ALA A 100 11.12 -5.36 2.79
N PRO A 101 12.22 -5.61 3.51
CA PRO A 101 12.83 -4.57 4.32
C PRO A 101 13.42 -3.45 3.46
N LYS A 102 13.52 -2.22 3.98
CA LYS A 102 14.18 -1.13 3.23
C LYS A 102 15.68 -1.40 3.07
N SER A 103 16.25 -2.18 3.98
CA SER A 103 17.61 -2.71 3.93
C SER A 103 17.81 -3.91 2.99
N ALA A 104 16.77 -4.34 2.26
CA ALA A 104 16.92 -5.39 1.26
C ALA A 104 17.97 -5.01 0.21
N SER A 105 18.71 -6.01 -0.28
CA SER A 105 19.66 -5.79 -1.37
C SER A 105 18.92 -5.39 -2.65
N ILE A 106 19.64 -4.72 -3.56
CA ILE A 106 19.09 -4.26 -4.84
C ILE A 106 18.53 -5.46 -5.62
N GLU A 107 19.26 -6.56 -5.69
CA GLU A 107 18.87 -7.77 -6.42
C GLU A 107 17.55 -8.35 -5.89
N ARG A 108 17.35 -8.29 -4.56
CA ARG A 108 16.09 -8.74 -3.94
C ARG A 108 14.93 -7.83 -4.29
N LEU A 109 15.14 -6.52 -4.31
CA LEU A 109 14.11 -5.55 -4.70
C LEU A 109 13.76 -5.69 -6.19
N GLU A 110 14.74 -5.86 -7.06
CA GLU A 110 14.54 -6.09 -8.49
C GLU A 110 13.75 -7.38 -8.76
N ALA A 111 14.11 -8.48 -8.10
CA ALA A 111 13.38 -9.74 -8.22
C ALA A 111 11.90 -9.61 -7.79
N ALA A 112 11.64 -8.90 -6.69
CA ALA A 112 10.28 -8.62 -6.23
C ALA A 112 9.50 -7.77 -7.26
N ILE A 113 10.14 -6.76 -7.86
CA ILE A 113 9.54 -5.93 -8.90
C ILE A 113 9.26 -6.74 -10.17
N GLN A 114 10.18 -7.60 -10.59
CA GLN A 114 9.96 -8.49 -11.74
C GLN A 114 8.78 -9.44 -11.50
N HIS A 115 8.62 -9.95 -10.28
CA HIS A 115 7.45 -10.76 -9.92
C HIS A 115 6.15 -9.93 -9.99
N LEU A 116 6.16 -8.70 -9.50
CA LEU A 116 5.06 -7.74 -9.61
C LEU A 116 4.70 -7.40 -11.07
N LEU A 117 5.68 -7.34 -11.97
CA LEU A 117 5.46 -7.09 -13.40
C LEU A 117 4.86 -8.32 -14.09
N GLY A 118 5.38 -9.52 -13.80
CA GLY A 118 5.00 -10.78 -14.44
C GLY A 118 3.67 -11.38 -13.96
N SER A 119 3.17 -11.01 -12.78
CA SER A 119 1.93 -11.56 -12.23
C SER A 119 0.69 -11.00 -12.96
N ALA A 120 0.39 -11.48 -14.17
CA ALA A 120 -0.76 -11.00 -14.95
C ALA A 120 -2.14 -11.26 -14.28
N GLY A 121 -2.20 -12.04 -13.20
CA GLY A 121 -3.42 -12.35 -12.46
C GLY A 121 -4.15 -11.11 -11.91
N ALA A 122 -5.48 -11.17 -11.94
CA ALA A 122 -6.35 -10.17 -11.35
C ALA A 122 -6.01 -10.00 -9.86
N LEU A 123 -5.87 -8.76 -9.39
CA LEU A 123 -5.89 -8.46 -7.96
C LEU A 123 -7.20 -9.01 -7.37
N PRO A 124 -7.22 -9.49 -6.12
CA PRO A 124 -8.47 -9.85 -5.45
C PRO A 124 -9.41 -8.66 -5.56
N GLN A 125 -10.48 -8.79 -6.34
CA GLN A 125 -11.48 -7.74 -6.40
C GLN A 125 -12.11 -7.64 -5.01
N PRO A 126 -12.30 -6.43 -4.46
CA PRO A 126 -13.11 -6.30 -3.26
C PRO A 126 -14.47 -6.94 -3.58
N ALA A 127 -14.85 -7.94 -2.79
CA ALA A 127 -16.17 -8.54 -2.90
C ALA A 127 -17.21 -7.40 -2.92
N PRO A 128 -18.28 -7.50 -3.72
CA PRO A 128 -19.35 -6.51 -3.69
C PRO A 128 -19.75 -6.31 -2.23
N ARG A 129 -19.74 -5.06 -1.78
CA ARG A 129 -20.04 -4.66 -0.39
C ARG A 129 -21.28 -5.41 0.08
N SER A 130 -21.08 -6.52 0.79
CA SER A 130 -22.08 -7.02 1.72
C SER A 130 -22.07 -6.03 2.87
N ASP A 131 -23.24 -5.51 3.22
CA ASP A 131 -23.52 -4.58 4.32
C ASP A 131 -23.13 -5.15 5.69
N ALA A 132 -21.85 -5.46 5.90
CA ALA A 132 -21.29 -6.01 7.12
C ALA A 132 -20.60 -4.94 7.97
N TRP A 133 -20.76 -3.65 7.64
CA TRP A 133 -20.53 -2.56 8.58
C TRP A 133 -21.83 -2.27 9.33
N GLN A 134 -22.24 -3.22 10.17
CA GLN A 134 -23.12 -2.86 11.28
C GLN A 134 -22.21 -2.41 12.44
N PRO A 135 -22.30 -1.16 12.90
CA PRO A 135 -21.69 -0.82 14.18
C PRO A 135 -22.30 -1.75 15.23
N LEU A 136 -21.44 -2.33 16.09
CA LEU A 136 -21.87 -3.12 17.23
C LEU A 136 -22.84 -2.27 18.07
N HIS A 137 -24.14 -2.48 17.88
CA HIS A 137 -25.14 -1.98 18.81
C HIS A 137 -24.91 -2.73 20.12
N LEU A 138 -24.26 -2.05 21.08
CA LEU A 138 -24.28 -2.46 22.48
C LEU A 138 -25.75 -2.65 22.89
N PRO A 139 -26.16 -3.82 23.39
CA PRO A 139 -27.51 -3.99 23.89
C PRO A 139 -27.74 -3.02 25.05
N GLN A 140 -28.80 -2.20 24.96
CA GLN A 140 -29.20 -1.20 25.96
C GLN A 140 -29.63 -1.80 27.32
N ALA A 141 -29.40 -3.09 27.57
CA ALA A 141 -29.86 -3.80 28.78
C ALA A 141 -29.02 -3.50 30.04
N LEU A 142 -28.05 -2.58 30.00
CA LEU A 142 -27.18 -2.24 31.14
C LEU A 142 -27.38 -0.82 31.69
N LEU A 143 -28.42 -0.11 31.27
CA LEU A 143 -28.83 1.17 31.85
C LEU A 143 -30.15 1.01 32.61
N ALA A 144 -30.12 0.28 33.73
CA ALA A 144 -31.14 0.40 34.76
C ALA A 144 -30.71 1.51 35.74
N PRO A 145 -31.51 2.57 35.95
CA PRO A 145 -31.26 3.50 37.03
C PRO A 145 -31.62 2.82 38.36
N ALA A 146 -30.68 2.84 39.31
CA ALA A 146 -30.97 2.53 40.70
C ALA A 146 -31.91 3.61 41.26
N ALA A 147 -33.21 3.34 41.26
CA ALA A 147 -34.19 4.14 41.96
C ALA A 147 -34.16 3.80 43.46
N ARG A 148 -33.94 4.81 44.29
CA ARG A 148 -34.41 4.88 45.68
C ARG A 148 -35.41 6.01 45.78
#